data_AF-A0A6N4V176-F1
#
_entry.id   AF-A0A6N4V176-F1
#
_cell.length_a   1.000
_cell.length_b   1.000
_cell.length_c   1.000
_cell.angle_alpha   90.00
_cell.angle_beta   90.00
_cell.angle_gamma   90.00
#
_symmetry.space_group_name_H-M   'P 1'
#
loop_
_entity.id
_entity.type
_entity.pdbx_description
1 polymer ?
#
loop_
_entity_poly.entity_id
_entity_poly.type
_entity_poly.pdbx_seq_one_letter_code
_entity_poly.pdbx_strand_id
1 'polypeptide(L)'
;MTSTENRPYVFELAAQALISAEEAEISRSIVERKDISTESFDRAVATVQALKAAGEDLDEWVRRQYIVDGWLQGWLQVDAQLLTDAAAASTWQLAQLAAGFYGH
;
A
#
# COMPACT_ATOMS: atom_id res chain seq x y z
N MET A 1 13.37 9.71 15.99
CA MET A 1 13.52 8.79 14.85
C MET A 1 12.28 8.97 14.01
N THR A 2 12.40 9.47 12.78
CA THR A 2 11.27 9.53 11.86
C THR A 2 10.90 8.09 11.54
N SER A 3 9.79 7.58 12.12
CA SER A 3 9.22 6.32 11.63
C SER A 3 8.86 6.55 10.18
N THR A 4 9.52 5.84 9.26
CA THR A 4 9.20 5.92 7.84
C THR A 4 7.81 5.30 7.68
N GLU A 5 6.83 6.08 7.24
CA GLU A 5 5.46 5.61 7.01
C GLU A 5 5.48 4.45 6.00
N ASN A 6 4.75 3.37 6.30
CA ASN A 6 4.54 2.25 5.36
C ASN A 6 3.62 2.72 4.21
N ARG A 7 4.18 3.53 3.30
CA ARG A 7 3.49 4.14 2.17
C ARG A 7 2.68 3.14 1.32
N PRO A 8 3.17 1.94 0.98
CA PRO A 8 2.36 1.00 0.21
C PRO A 8 1.12 0.52 0.99
N TYR A 9 1.20 0.41 2.32
CA TYR A 9 0.02 0.11 3.15
C TYR A 9 -1.02 1.24 3.15
N VAL A 10 -0.56 2.50 3.09
CA VAL A 10 -1.47 3.67 2.96
C VAL A 10 -2.22 3.63 1.62
N PHE A 11 -1.55 3.24 0.54
CA PHE A 11 -2.19 3.03 -0.75
C PHE A 11 -3.15 1.84 -0.77
N GLU A 12 -2.82 0.76 -0.05
CA GLU A 12 -3.71 -0.39 0.11
C GLU A 12 -5.01 -0.01 0.82
N LEU A 13 -4.92 0.72 1.94
CA LEU A 13 -6.10 1.26 2.65
C LEU A 13 -6.89 2.23 1.76
N ALA A 14 -6.20 3.05 0.97
CA ALA A 14 -6.87 3.96 0.04
C ALA A 14 -7.63 3.21 -1.06
N ALA A 15 -7.09 2.10 -1.56
CA ALA A 15 -7.79 1.24 -2.53
C ALA A 15 -9.00 0.55 -1.90
N GLN A 16 -8.89 0.05 -0.67
CA GLN A 16 -10.01 -0.52 0.09
C GLN A 16 -11.14 0.51 0.29
N ALA A 17 -10.80 1.74 0.66
CA ALA A 17 -11.77 2.81 0.86
C ALA A 17 -12.63 3.15 -0.39
N LEU A 18 -12.16 2.78 -1.59
CA LEU A 18 -12.91 2.98 -2.84
C LEU A 18 -13.85 1.82 -3.21
N ILE A 19 -13.92 0.77 -2.39
CA ILE A 19 -14.79 -0.40 -2.61
C ILE A 19 -16.22 -0.09 -2.18
N SER A 20 -16.40 0.44 -0.96
CA SER A 20 -17.73 0.75 -0.41
C SER A 20 -17.64 1.84 0.67
N ALA A 21 -18.79 2.41 1.07
CA ALA A 21 -18.84 3.36 2.18
C ALA A 21 -18.43 2.72 3.52
N GLU A 22 -18.70 1.43 3.71
CA GLU A 22 -18.28 0.67 4.89
C GLU A 22 -16.76 0.50 4.91
N GLU A 23 -16.15 0.12 3.79
CA GLU A 23 -14.69 -0.01 3.66
C GLU A 23 -13.97 1.34 3.83
N ALA A 24 -14.59 2.44 3.38
CA ALA A 24 -14.07 3.78 3.63
C ALA A 24 -14.02 4.11 5.12
N GLU A 25 -15.06 3.74 5.88
CA GLU A 25 -15.11 3.97 7.32
C GLU A 25 -14.10 3.09 8.07
N ILE A 26 -14.01 1.81 7.69
CA ILE A 26 -13.03 0.87 8.25
C ILE A 26 -11.61 1.40 8.02
N SER A 27 -11.30 1.82 6.80
CA SER A 27 -9.98 2.34 6.42
C SER A 27 -9.60 3.59 7.21
N ARG A 28 -10.53 4.55 7.38
CA ARG A 28 -10.29 5.73 8.22
C ARG A 28 -10.02 5.36 9.68
N SER A 29 -10.79 4.43 10.24
CA SER A 29 -10.56 3.99 11.61
C SER A 29 -9.20 3.33 11.80
N ILE A 30 -8.68 2.62 10.78
CA ILE A 30 -7.33 2.07 10.80
C ILE A 30 -6.28 3.19 10.78
N VAL A 31 -6.43 4.19 9.89
CA VAL A 31 -5.53 5.35 9.77
C VAL A 31 -5.38 6.06 11.12
N GLU A 32 -6.50 6.33 11.80
CA GLU A 32 -6.51 6.96 13.12
C GLU A 32 -5.79 6.13 14.21
N ARG A 33 -5.91 4.80 14.16
CA ARG A 33 -5.29 3.90 15.16
C ARG A 33 -3.80 3.67 14.91
N LYS A 34 -3.37 3.73 13.64
CA LYS A 34 -1.99 3.44 13.21
C LYS A 34 -1.10 4.70 13.11
N ASP A 35 -1.60 5.84 13.59
CA ASP A 35 -0.92 7.14 13.55
C ASP A 35 -0.47 7.54 12.12
N ILE A 36 -1.26 7.10 11.12
CA ILE A 36 -1.07 7.50 9.72
C ILE A 36 -1.68 8.89 9.55
N SER A 37 -0.97 9.78 8.85
CA SER A 37 -1.50 11.12 8.58
C SER A 37 -2.77 11.06 7.75
N THR A 38 -3.87 11.66 8.26
CA THR A 38 -5.13 11.81 7.53
C THR A 38 -4.92 12.52 6.19
N GLU A 39 -4.04 13.52 6.15
CA GLU A 39 -3.72 14.25 4.92
C GLU A 39 -2.98 13.37 3.91
N SER A 40 -2.08 12.49 4.36
CA SER A 40 -1.42 11.49 3.51
C SER A 40 -2.43 10.49 2.96
N PHE A 41 -3.34 10.02 3.80
CA PHE A 41 -4.41 9.10 3.39
C PHE A 41 -5.37 9.73 2.38
N ASP A 42 -5.83 10.95 2.59
CA ASP A 42 -6.73 11.65 1.66
C ASP A 42 -6.07 11.86 0.29
N ARG A 43 -4.77 12.21 0.28
CA ARG A 43 -3.98 12.28 -0.96
C ARG A 43 -3.85 10.90 -1.63
N ALA A 44 -3.67 9.84 -0.85
CA ALA A 44 -3.61 8.48 -1.37
C ALA A 44 -4.94 8.08 -2.01
N VAL A 45 -6.08 8.37 -1.37
CA VAL A 45 -7.42 8.12 -1.93
C VAL A 45 -7.60 8.86 -3.26
N ALA A 46 -7.26 10.15 -3.32
CA ALA A 46 -7.34 10.92 -4.56
C ALA A 46 -6.44 10.35 -5.67
N THR A 47 -5.24 9.88 -5.31
CA THR A 47 -4.29 9.26 -6.24
C THR A 47 -4.83 7.95 -6.81
N VAL A 48 -5.30 7.05 -5.94
CA VAL A 48 -5.86 5.76 -6.35
C VAL A 48 -7.14 5.96 -7.17
N GLN A 49 -7.96 6.96 -6.83
CA GLN A 49 -9.15 7.30 -7.61
C GLN A 49 -8.80 7.77 -9.03
N ALA A 50 -7.76 8.59 -9.18
CA ALA A 50 -7.27 9.02 -10.49
C ALA A 50 -6.72 7.85 -11.33
N LEU A 51 -5.97 6.94 -10.71
CA LEU A 51 -5.46 5.72 -11.37
C LEU A 51 -6.59 4.80 -11.82
N LYS A 52 -7.59 4.58 -10.96
CA LYS A 52 -8.79 3.81 -11.30
C LYS A 52 -9.53 4.41 -12.50
N ALA A 53 -9.68 5.73 -12.53
CA ALA A 53 -10.31 6.44 -13.63
C ALA A 53 -9.52 6.34 -14.94
N ALA A 54 -8.20 6.18 -14.86
CA ALA A 54 -7.32 5.94 -16.00
C ALA A 54 -7.31 4.48 -16.49
N GLY A 55 -7.99 3.57 -15.79
CA GLY A 55 -8.05 2.14 -16.12
C GLY A 55 -6.89 1.31 -15.59
N GLU A 56 -6.13 1.82 -14.62
CA GLU A 56 -5.06 1.06 -13.96
C GLU A 56 -5.64 -0.12 -13.15
N ASP A 57 -4.94 -1.27 -13.19
CA ASP A 57 -5.19 -2.37 -12.27
C ASP A 57 -4.63 -2.01 -10.89
N LEU A 58 -5.53 -1.65 -9.97
CA LEU A 58 -5.14 -1.17 -8.65
C LEU A 58 -4.47 -2.25 -7.80
N ASP A 59 -4.87 -3.51 -7.92
CA ASP A 59 -4.31 -4.59 -7.11
C ASP A 59 -2.85 -4.83 -7.50
N GLU A 60 -2.58 -4.89 -8.81
CA GLU A 60 -1.24 -5.00 -9.36
C GLU A 60 -0.41 -3.74 -9.08
N TRP A 61 -1.01 -2.55 -9.16
CA TRP A 61 -0.32 -1.30 -8.87
C TRP A 61 0.10 -1.20 -7.40
N VAL A 62 -0.78 -1.56 -6.45
CA VAL A 62 -0.45 -1.61 -5.01
C VAL A 62 0.65 -2.64 -4.76
N ARG A 63 0.58 -3.82 -5.38
CA ARG A 63 1.64 -4.85 -5.30
C ARG A 63 3.00 -4.28 -5.71
N ARG A 64 3.06 -3.52 -6.81
CA ARG A 64 4.29 -2.85 -7.26
C ARG A 64 4.78 -1.77 -6.29
N GLN A 65 3.89 -1.07 -5.59
CA GLN A 65 4.30 -0.10 -4.56
C GLN A 65 5.06 -0.80 -3.43
N TYR A 66 4.59 -1.97 -2.99
CA TYR A 66 5.32 -2.76 -1.99
C TYR A 66 6.69 -3.22 -2.49
N ILE A 67 6.78 -3.70 -3.74
CA ILE A 67 8.05 -4.16 -4.32
C ILE A 67 9.07 -3.01 -4.35
N VAL A 68 8.67 -1.86 -4.92
CA VAL A 68 9.54 -0.68 -5.04
C VAL A 68 9.93 -0.14 -3.67
N ASP A 69 8.99 -0.07 -2.73
CA ASP A 69 9.29 0.34 -1.35
C ASP A 69 10.30 -0.61 -0.70
N GLY A 70 10.10 -1.92 -0.83
CA GLY A 70 11.00 -2.91 -0.24
C GLY A 70 12.42 -2.86 -0.77
N TRP A 71 12.59 -2.55 -2.06
CA TRP A 71 13.91 -2.30 -2.62
C TRP A 71 14.56 -1.02 -2.09
N LEU A 72 13.78 0.06 -1.96
CA LEU A 72 14.29 1.35 -1.48
C LEU A 72 14.64 1.33 0.01
N GLN A 73 13.87 0.59 0.80
CA GLN A 73 14.04 0.50 2.26
C GLN A 73 14.92 -0.68 2.69
N GLY A 74 15.23 -1.60 1.77
CA GLY A 74 16.16 -2.71 1.97
C GLY A 74 15.58 -3.94 2.68
N TRP A 75 14.26 -4.02 2.88
CA TRP A 75 13.59 -5.21 3.45
C TRP A 75 13.24 -6.27 2.40
N LEU A 76 13.39 -5.95 1.12
CA LEU A 76 13.21 -6.86 0.00
C LEU A 76 14.47 -6.87 -0.89
N GLN A 77 14.93 -8.05 -1.30
CA GLN A 77 16.01 -8.15 -2.27
C GLN A 77 15.54 -7.68 -3.65
N VAL A 78 16.45 -7.03 -4.39
CA VAL A 78 16.16 -6.57 -5.75
C VAL A 78 16.08 -7.78 -6.67
N ASP A 79 14.87 -8.05 -7.16
CA ASP A 79 14.58 -9.15 -8.08
C ASP A 79 13.51 -8.73 -9.10
N ALA A 80 13.93 -8.54 -10.35
CA ALA A 80 13.04 -8.12 -11.42
C ALA A 80 11.88 -9.11 -11.67
N GLN A 81 12.02 -10.39 -11.30
CA GLN A 81 10.95 -11.37 -11.46
C GLN A 81 9.70 -10.98 -10.66
N LEU A 82 9.86 -10.31 -9.52
CA LEU A 82 8.74 -9.83 -8.71
C LEU A 82 7.84 -8.84 -9.47
N LEU A 83 8.38 -8.09 -10.44
CA LEU A 83 7.57 -7.16 -11.26
C LEU A 83 6.76 -7.88 -12.34
N THR A 84 7.22 -9.03 -12.81
CA THR A 84 6.64 -9.73 -13.98
C THR A 84 5.86 -10.98 -13.64
N ASP A 85 6.09 -11.55 -12.45
CA ASP A 85 5.46 -12.77 -11.98
C ASP A 85 4.69 -12.50 -10.68
N ALA A 86 3.39 -12.25 -10.79
CA ALA A 86 2.53 -12.01 -9.63
C ALA A 86 2.41 -13.25 -8.71
N ALA A 87 2.74 -14.45 -9.19
CA ALA A 87 2.75 -15.66 -8.37
C ALA A 87 4.02 -15.75 -7.50
N ALA A 88 5.09 -15.03 -7.83
CA ALA A 88 6.33 -15.01 -7.05
C ALA A 88 6.13 -14.34 -5.67
N ALA A 89 5.27 -13.32 -5.60
CA ALA A 89 4.86 -12.70 -4.34
C ALA A 89 3.52 -11.97 -4.48
N SER A 90 2.54 -12.42 -3.70
CA SER A 90 1.24 -11.77 -3.54
C SER A 90 1.34 -10.50 -2.70
N THR A 91 0.39 -9.57 -2.87
CA THR A 91 0.27 -8.35 -2.04
C THR A 91 0.24 -8.67 -0.55
N TRP A 92 -0.47 -9.74 -0.14
CA TRP A 92 -0.51 -10.16 1.25
C TRP A 92 0.87 -10.56 1.80
N GLN A 93 1.65 -11.34 1.05
CA GLN A 93 3.02 -11.73 1.48
C GLN A 93 3.92 -10.51 1.62
N LEU A 94 3.84 -9.57 0.67
CA LEU A 94 4.60 -8.34 0.70
C LEU A 94 4.20 -7.43 1.88
N ALA A 95 2.90 -7.33 2.18
CA ALA A 95 2.38 -6.58 3.31
C ALA A 95 2.89 -7.16 4.65
N GLN A 96 2.98 -8.49 4.79
CA GLN A 96 3.55 -9.12 5.99
C GLN A 96 5.05 -8.80 6.16
N LEU A 97 5.83 -8.81 5.06
CA LEU A 97 7.25 -8.44 5.10
C LEU A 97 7.42 -6.96 5.49
N ALA A 98 6.64 -6.07 4.90
CA ALA A 98 6.64 -4.65 5.23
C ALA A 98 6.24 -4.42 6.70
N ALA A 99 5.17 -5.07 7.18
CA ALA A 99 4.76 -5.00 8.59
C ALA A 99 5.87 -5.45 9.56
N GLY A 100 6.60 -6.52 9.21
CA GLY A 100 7.76 -6.99 9.97
C GLY A 100 8.91 -5.97 10.02
N PHE A 101 9.11 -5.19 8.96
CA PHE A 101 10.13 -4.14 8.92
C PHE A 101 9.71 -2.86 9.66
N TYR A 102 8.48 -2.40 9.46
CA TYR A 102 7.97 -1.15 10.04
C TYR A 102 7.46 -1.30 11.48
N GLY A 103 7.22 -2.52 11.96
CA GLY A 103 6.84 -2.80 13.35
C GLY A 103 5.38 -2.49 13.69
N HIS A 104 4.49 -2.45 12.69
CA HIS A 104 3.06 -2.15 12.84
C HIS A 104 2.20 -3.11 12.03
#